data_AF-A0AAP5Z2X1-F1
#
_entry.id   AF-A0AAP5Z2X1-F1
#
_cell.length_a   1.000
_cell.length_b   1.000
_cell.length_c   1.000
_cell.angle_alpha   90.00
_cell.angle_beta   90.00
_cell.angle_gamma   90.00
#
_symmetry.space_group_name_H-M   'P 1'
#
loop_
_entity.id
_entity.type
_entity.pdbx_description
1 polymer ?
#
loop_
_entity_poly.entity_id
_entity_poly.type
_entity_poly.pdbx_seq_one_letter_code
_entity_poly.pdbx_strand_id
1 'polypeptide(L)'
;AFRAYLIASYAQVLTQYSDQQIEFGPEPKLDDSKRITSIKVEIIDAPRPNIKLEFKLRKDNKTDEWEAFDMVAEGISLLSSKQSEWNTKIRQDGILAVAQDLEKLAAEPIRFEAKK
;
A
#
# COMPACT_ATOMS: atom_id res chain seq x y z
N ALA A 1 2.86 11.46 -11.98
CA ALA A 1 3.42 11.32 -10.61
C ALA A 1 2.85 10.14 -9.78
N PHE A 2 1.93 10.36 -8.83
CA PHE A 2 1.69 9.42 -7.71
C PHE A 2 1.26 7.99 -8.11
N ARG A 3 0.36 7.83 -9.10
CA ARG A 3 -0.04 6.50 -9.59
C ARG A 3 1.16 5.69 -10.10
N ALA A 4 2.05 6.33 -10.86
CA ALA A 4 3.25 5.68 -11.38
C ALA A 4 4.20 5.28 -10.25
N TYR A 5 4.35 6.14 -9.25
CA TYR A 5 5.13 5.84 -8.04
C TYR A 5 4.59 4.63 -7.29
N LEU A 6 3.27 4.53 -7.10
CA LEU A 6 2.67 3.36 -6.47
C LEU A 6 2.93 2.09 -7.29
N ILE A 7 2.73 2.14 -8.61
CA ILE A 7 2.99 0.99 -9.49
C ILE A 7 4.44 0.52 -9.35
N ALA A 8 5.42 1.42 -9.43
CA ALA A 8 6.83 1.07 -9.28
C ALA A 8 7.15 0.51 -7.89
N SER A 9 6.63 1.14 -6.84
CA SER A 9 6.86 0.72 -5.45
C SER A 9 6.32 -0.69 -5.18
N TYR A 10 5.08 -0.97 -5.61
CA TYR A 10 4.49 -2.30 -5.45
C TYR A 10 5.17 -3.33 -6.35
N ALA A 11 5.53 -2.98 -7.58
CA ALA A 11 6.26 -3.88 -8.47
C ALA A 11 7.61 -4.29 -7.86
N GLN A 12 8.33 -3.35 -7.26
CA GLN A 12 9.60 -3.61 -6.56
C GLN A 12 9.43 -4.52 -5.32
N VAL A 13 8.33 -4.41 -4.59
CA VAL A 13 8.05 -5.34 -3.47
C VAL A 13 7.71 -6.72 -4.00
N LEU A 14 6.91 -6.81 -5.07
CA LEU A 14 6.49 -8.07 -5.67
C LEU A 14 7.66 -8.88 -6.26
N THR A 15 8.81 -8.28 -6.55
CA THR A 15 10.02 -9.04 -6.94
C THR A 15 10.57 -9.92 -5.82
N GLN A 16 10.19 -9.65 -4.56
CA GLN A 16 10.61 -10.46 -3.40
C GLN A 16 9.73 -11.70 -3.21
N TYR A 17 8.73 -11.90 -4.07
CA TYR A 17 7.87 -13.07 -4.02
C TYR A 17 8.68 -14.35 -4.29
N SER A 18 8.59 -15.29 -3.36
CA SER A 18 9.24 -16.60 -3.38
C SER A 18 8.29 -17.64 -2.80
N ASP A 19 7.09 -17.73 -3.37
CA ASP A 19 6.05 -18.70 -3.00
C ASP A 19 5.40 -18.47 -1.63
N GLN A 20 5.37 -17.22 -1.15
CA GLN A 20 4.60 -16.88 0.05
C GLN A 20 3.12 -17.22 -0.14
N GLN A 21 2.49 -17.66 0.95
CA GLN A 21 1.05 -17.90 0.99
C GLN A 21 0.32 -16.72 1.63
N ILE A 22 -0.96 -16.55 1.29
CA ILE A 22 -1.80 -15.47 1.80
C ILE A 22 -2.93 -16.09 2.60
N GLU A 23 -3.05 -15.69 3.87
CA GLU A 23 -4.17 -16.06 4.73
C GLU A 23 -5.01 -14.82 5.02
N PHE A 24 -6.32 -14.92 4.77
CA PHE A 24 -7.26 -13.85 5.12
C PHE A 24 -7.74 -14.01 6.55
N GLY A 25 -7.88 -12.88 7.24
CA GLY A 25 -8.59 -12.83 8.50
C GLY A 25 -10.09 -13.08 8.33
N PRO A 26 -10.83 -13.17 9.46
CA PRO A 26 -12.28 -13.37 9.41
C PRO A 26 -12.98 -12.31 8.59
N GLU A 27 -14.01 -12.71 7.85
CA GLU A 27 -14.84 -11.79 7.09
C GLU A 27 -15.43 -10.72 8.02
N PRO A 28 -15.27 -9.43 7.70
CA PRO A 28 -15.82 -8.38 8.53
C PRO A 28 -17.34 -8.39 8.44
N LYS A 29 -18.01 -8.24 9.58
CA LYS A 29 -19.46 -7.97 9.59
C LYS A 29 -19.69 -6.56 9.04
N LEU A 30 -20.45 -6.50 7.95
CA LEU A 30 -20.89 -5.28 7.28
C LEU A 30 -22.39 -5.12 7.50
N ASP A 31 -22.80 -3.96 8.00
CA ASP A 31 -24.18 -3.49 7.90
C ASP A 31 -24.30 -2.54 6.70
N ASP A 32 -25.52 -2.29 6.22
CA ASP A 32 -25.77 -1.46 5.03
C ASP A 32 -25.30 0.00 5.20
N SER A 33 -25.16 0.47 6.44
CA SER A 33 -24.68 1.82 6.74
C SER A 33 -23.15 1.93 6.77
N LYS A 34 -22.45 0.79 6.82
CA LYS A 34 -21.00 0.73 6.95
C LYS A 34 -20.33 0.96 5.61
N ARG A 35 -19.58 2.06 5.53
CA ARG A 35 -18.88 2.50 4.32
C ARG A 35 -17.37 2.42 4.41
N ILE A 36 -16.85 2.05 5.58
CA ILE A 36 -15.43 1.82 5.83
C ILE A 36 -15.30 0.46 6.53
N THR A 37 -14.39 -0.37 6.04
CA THR A 37 -14.07 -1.66 6.65
C THR A 37 -12.58 -1.96 6.51
N SER A 38 -12.14 -3.01 7.18
CA SER A 38 -10.77 -3.50 7.13
C SER A 38 -10.74 -4.98 6.83
N ILE A 39 -9.81 -5.39 5.97
CA ILE A 39 -9.51 -6.79 5.66
C ILE A 39 -8.11 -7.09 6.16
N LYS A 40 -8.01 -7.98 7.14
CA LYS A 40 -6.72 -8.47 7.65
C LYS A 40 -6.19 -9.54 6.71
N VAL A 41 -4.90 -9.49 6.44
CA VAL A 41 -4.18 -10.41 5.58
C VAL A 41 -2.86 -10.75 6.25
N GLU A 42 -2.50 -12.02 6.28
CA GLU A 42 -1.20 -12.49 6.75
C GLU A 42 -0.45 -13.14 5.58
N ILE A 43 0.77 -12.68 5.33
CA ILE A 43 1.66 -13.30 4.35
C ILE A 43 2.53 -14.30 5.11
N ILE A 44 2.40 -15.58 4.76
CA ILE A 44 3.17 -16.68 5.33
C ILE A 44 4.51 -16.76 4.58
N ASP A 45 5.60 -16.48 5.27
CA ASP A 45 6.92 -16.24 4.65
C ASP A 45 8.05 -17.07 5.29
N ALA A 46 7.81 -18.37 5.52
CA ALA A 46 8.80 -19.24 6.15
C ALA A 46 10.10 -19.33 5.33
N PRO A 47 11.30 -19.30 5.96
CA PRO A 47 11.57 -19.29 7.41
C PRO A 47 11.59 -17.88 8.05
N ARG A 48 11.30 -16.83 7.29
CA ARG A 48 11.15 -15.46 7.82
C ARG A 48 9.84 -15.36 8.63
N PRO A 49 9.72 -14.37 9.53
CA PRO A 49 8.46 -14.10 10.20
C PRO A 49 7.35 -13.75 9.20
N ASN A 50 6.12 -14.18 9.49
CA ASN A 50 4.95 -13.77 8.74
C ASN A 50 4.77 -12.25 8.78
N ILE A 51 4.22 -11.69 7.71
CA ILE A 51 3.98 -10.25 7.59
C ILE A 51 2.49 -10.00 7.77
N LYS A 52 2.15 -9.11 8.70
CA LYS A 52 0.75 -8.74 8.98
C LYS A 52 0.37 -7.47 8.22
N LEU A 53 -0.63 -7.62 7.37
CA LEU A 53 -1.22 -6.55 6.58
C LEU A 53 -2.69 -6.33 6.96
N GLU A 54 -3.14 -5.10 6.85
CA GLU A 54 -4.55 -4.73 6.93
C GLU A 54 -4.86 -3.73 5.83
N PHE A 55 -5.73 -4.12 4.91
CA PHE A 55 -6.27 -3.22 3.89
C PHE A 55 -7.48 -2.49 4.45
N LYS A 56 -7.46 -1.16 4.38
CA LYS A 56 -8.63 -0.34 4.69
C LYS A 56 -9.37 -0.05 3.40
N LEU A 57 -10.64 -0.44 3.38
CA LEU A 57 -11.51 -0.29 2.23
C LEU A 57 -12.59 0.75 2.53
N ARG A 58 -12.96 1.49 1.50
CA ARG A 58 -14.09 2.41 1.49
C ARG A 58 -15.04 1.98 0.39
N LYS A 59 -16.34 1.96 0.69
CA LYS A 59 -17.37 1.75 -0.30
C LYS A 59 -17.65 3.07 -1.01
N ASP A 60 -17.54 3.11 -2.34
CA ASP A 60 -17.81 4.31 -3.12
C ASP A 60 -19.31 4.67 -3.13
N ASN A 61 -19.63 5.97 -3.13
CA ASN A 61 -21.01 6.46 -3.04
C ASN A 61 -21.79 6.35 -4.36
N LYS A 62 -21.09 6.26 -5.48
CA LYS A 62 -21.71 6.34 -6.81
C LYS A 62 -21.85 4.96 -7.43
N THR A 63 -20.83 4.12 -7.25
CA THR A 63 -20.73 2.78 -7.83
C THR A 63 -21.15 1.68 -6.86
N ASP A 64 -21.19 1.97 -5.56
CA ASP A 64 -21.42 1.01 -4.47
C ASP A 64 -20.34 -0.11 -4.39
N GLU A 65 -19.18 0.11 -5.01
CA GLU A 65 -18.05 -0.82 -4.99
C GLU A 65 -17.09 -0.55 -3.82
N TRP A 66 -16.43 -1.59 -3.31
CA TRP A 66 -15.40 -1.46 -2.28
C TRP A 66 -14.02 -1.25 -2.89
N GLU A 67 -13.36 -0.15 -2.51
CA GLU A 67 -12.03 0.21 -2.98
C GLU A 67 -11.06 0.31 -1.80
N ALA A 68 -9.85 -0.26 -1.95
CA ALA A 68 -8.79 -0.09 -0.97
C ALA A 68 -8.19 1.31 -1.07
N PHE A 69 -8.05 2.01 0.06
CA PHE A 69 -7.48 3.37 0.10
C PHE A 69 -6.24 3.48 1.00
N ASP A 70 -6.00 2.52 1.87
CA ASP A 70 -4.81 2.46 2.73
C ASP A 70 -4.42 1.00 2.99
N MET A 71 -3.13 0.78 3.20
CA MET A 71 -2.56 -0.50 3.63
C MET A 71 -1.76 -0.23 4.90
N VAL A 72 -2.07 -0.97 5.96
CA VAL A 72 -1.36 -0.96 7.22
C VAL A 72 -0.47 -2.19 7.26
N ALA A 73 0.84 -2.00 7.34
CA ALA A 73 1.80 -3.08 7.47
C ALA A 73 2.43 -3.00 8.87
N GLU A 74 2.38 -4.08 9.64
CA GLU A 74 2.94 -4.13 11.01
C GLU A 74 2.45 -2.96 11.90
N GLY A 75 1.17 -2.58 11.75
CA GLY A 75 0.55 -1.48 12.49
C GLY A 75 0.82 -0.08 11.95
N ILE A 76 1.62 0.07 10.89
CA ILE A 76 1.98 1.35 10.29
C ILE A 76 1.18 1.58 9.00
N SER A 77 0.36 2.63 8.98
CA SER A 77 -0.37 3.09 7.79
C SER A 77 0.60 3.67 6.76
N LEU A 78 0.60 3.10 5.55
CA LEU A 78 1.39 3.63 4.44
C LEU A 78 0.90 5.01 4.02
N LEU A 79 -0.41 5.23 3.97
CA LEU A 79 -0.98 6.54 3.64
C LEU A 79 -0.53 7.60 4.64
N SER A 80 -0.65 7.34 5.94
CA SER A 80 -0.26 8.30 6.99
C SER A 80 1.24 8.58 6.98
N SER A 81 2.06 7.53 6.81
CA SER A 81 3.52 7.66 6.71
C SER A 81 3.92 8.57 5.53
N LYS A 82 3.37 8.32 4.33
CA LYS A 82 3.67 9.12 3.14
C LYS A 82 3.10 10.54 3.21
N GLN A 83 1.92 10.72 3.82
CA GLN A 83 1.41 12.06 4.09
C GLN A 83 2.35 12.85 5.00
N SER A 84 2.90 12.25 6.07
CA SER A 84 3.82 12.93 6.97
C SER A 84 5.12 13.34 6.26
N GLU A 85 5.69 12.41 5.49
CA GLU A 85 6.90 12.62 4.68
C GLU A 85 6.72 13.79 3.69
N TRP A 86 5.63 13.76 2.93
CA TRP A 86 5.42 14.73 1.85
C TRP A 86 4.80 16.03 2.31
N ASN A 87 4.02 16.07 3.38
CA ASN A 87 3.46 17.34 3.88
C ASN A 87 4.56 18.35 4.23
N THR A 88 5.66 17.87 4.80
CA THR A 88 6.84 18.71 5.08
C THR A 88 7.39 19.30 3.78
N LYS A 89 7.58 18.45 2.76
CA LYS A 89 8.13 18.87 1.47
C LYS A 89 7.18 19.75 0.66
N ILE A 90 5.88 19.46 0.66
CA ILE A 90 4.85 20.27 0.00
C ILE A 90 4.83 21.68 0.59
N ARG A 91 4.98 21.81 1.92
CA ARG A 91 5.04 23.13 2.58
C ARG A 91 6.30 23.92 2.23
N GLN A 92 7.42 23.24 1.98
CA GLN A 92 8.71 23.87 1.68
C GLN A 92 8.86 24.19 0.18
N ASP A 93 8.57 23.21 -0.67
CA ASP A 93 8.94 23.21 -2.10
C ASP A 93 7.72 23.22 -3.03
N GLY A 94 6.51 23.08 -2.48
CA GLY A 94 5.26 23.04 -3.24
C GLY A 94 4.92 21.68 -3.84
N ILE A 95 3.66 21.53 -4.27
CA ILE A 95 3.12 20.26 -4.79
C ILE A 95 3.78 19.79 -6.10
N LEU A 96 4.20 20.73 -6.95
CA LEU A 96 4.83 20.41 -8.24
C LEU A 96 6.23 19.79 -8.04
N ALA A 97 7.01 20.27 -7.07
CA ALA A 97 8.31 19.69 -6.75
C ALA A 97 8.16 18.24 -6.27
N VAL A 98 7.19 17.98 -5.38
CA VAL A 98 6.89 16.61 -4.93
C VAL A 98 6.40 15.73 -6.07
N ALA A 99 5.57 16.25 -6.98
CA ALA A 99 5.13 15.51 -8.15
C ALA A 99 6.31 15.08 -9.04
N GLN A 100 7.29 15.97 -9.26
CA GLN A 100 8.51 15.65 -10.01
C GLN A 100 9.36 14.60 -9.32
N ASP A 101 9.48 14.64 -7.99
CA ASP A 101 10.23 13.62 -7.26
C ASP A 101 9.56 12.26 -7.33
N LEU A 102 8.22 12.20 -7.24
CA LEU A 102 7.47 10.96 -7.43
C LEU A 102 7.65 10.39 -8.84
N GLU A 103 7.80 11.24 -9.86
CA GLU A 103 8.10 10.80 -11.22
C GLU A 103 9.51 10.24 -11.36
N LYS A 104 10.50 10.86 -10.71
CA LYS A 104 11.87 10.33 -10.65
C LYS A 104 11.90 8.97 -9.96
N LEU A 105 11.27 8.86 -8.78
CA LEU A 105 11.17 7.60 -8.04
C LEU A 105 10.44 6.51 -8.84
N ALA A 106 9.38 6.87 -9.56
CA ALA A 106 8.65 5.94 -10.42
C ALA A 106 9.46 5.45 -11.62
N ALA A 107 10.43 6.24 -12.09
CA ALA A 107 11.30 5.91 -13.21
C ALA A 107 12.53 5.09 -12.81
N GLU A 108 12.77 4.89 -11.51
CA GLU A 108 13.85 4.02 -11.04
C GLU A 108 13.61 2.58 -11.53
N PRO A 109 14.64 1.92 -12.09
CA PRO A 109 14.48 0.57 -12.60
C PRO A 109 14.24 -0.43 -11.48
N ILE A 110 13.28 -1.32 -11.69
CA ILE A 110 12.97 -2.43 -10.78
C ILE A 110 14.20 -3.35 -10.69
N ARG A 111 14.67 -3.60 -9.47
CA ARG A 111 15.83 -4.43 -9.18
C ARG A 111 15.37 -5.77 -8.63
N PHE A 112 15.72 -6.84 -9.32
CA PHE A 112 15.63 -8.18 -8.74
C PHE A 112 16.91 -8.41 -7.93
N GLU A 113 16.80 -8.57 -6.62
CA GLU A 113 17.92 -9.10 -5.86
C GLU A 113 18.20 -10.51 -6.39
N ALA A 114 19.37 -10.71 -7.00
CA ALA A 114 19.76 -12.02 -7.48
C ALA A 114 19.66 -13.01 -6.31
N LYS A 115 18.87 -14.08 -6.47
CA LYS A 115 18.82 -15.19 -5.52
C LYS A 115 20.27 -15.58 -5.18
N LYS A 116 20.68 -15.38 -3.93
CA LYS A 116 21.89 -16.00 -3.39
C LYS A 116 21.67 -17.49 -3.22
#